data_AF-A0A2A3AR01-F1
#
_entry.id   AF-A0A2A3AR01-F1
#
_cell.length_a   1.000
_cell.length_b   1.000
_cell.length_c   1.000
_cell.angle_alpha   90.00
_cell.angle_beta   90.00
_cell.angle_gamma   90.00
#
_symmetry.space_group_name_H-M   'P 1'
#
loop_
_entity.id
_entity.type
_entity.pdbx_description
1 polymer ?
#
loop_
_entity_poly.entity_id
_entity_poly.type
_entity_poly.pdbx_seq_one_letter_code
_entity_poly.pdbx_strand_id
1 'polypeptide(L)' 'MAKKKHRRPASTVSAASEAEILEAAYFARKCGLTREEALQMIREAHNLPAAKATEGEKRKH' A
#
# COMPACT_ATOMS: atom_id res chain seq x y z
N MET A 1 -14.38 29.05 19.15
CA MET A 1 -14.71 27.75 18.52
C MET A 1 -14.52 27.86 17.01
N ALA A 2 -13.41 27.39 16.44
CA ALA A 2 -13.22 27.41 14.98
C ALA A 2 -12.33 26.24 14.52
N LYS A 3 -12.76 25.65 13.39
CA LYS A 3 -12.54 24.28 12.93
C LYS A 3 -11.07 23.92 12.69
N LYS A 4 -10.60 22.82 13.31
CA LYS A 4 -9.35 22.15 12.90
C LYS A 4 -9.51 21.68 11.45
N LYS A 5 -8.82 22.33 10.52
CA LYS A 5 -8.65 21.80 9.16
C LYS A 5 -7.82 20.53 9.30
N HIS A 6 -8.46 19.38 9.15
CA HIS A 6 -7.77 18.13 8.87
C HIS A 6 -7.03 18.31 7.55
N ARG A 7 -5.78 18.80 7.63
CA ARG A 7 -4.80 18.66 6.57
C ARG A 7 -4.68 17.16 6.40
N ARG A 8 -5.37 16.63 5.39
CA ARG A 8 -5.16 15.27 4.89
C ARG A 8 -3.64 15.11 4.83
N PRO A 9 -3.04 14.10 5.46
CA PRO A 9 -1.65 13.83 5.16
C PRO A 9 -1.64 13.66 3.65
N ALA A 10 -0.97 14.59 2.96
CA ALA A 10 -0.57 14.37 1.60
C ALA A 10 0.33 13.14 1.75
N SER A 11 -0.31 11.98 1.57
CA SER A 11 0.32 10.68 1.64
C SER A 11 1.55 10.84 0.78
N THR A 12 2.68 10.58 1.40
CA THR A 12 4.01 10.70 0.85
C THR A 12 4.15 9.68 -0.28
N VAL A 13 3.45 9.93 -1.38
CA VAL A 13 3.74 9.36 -2.69
C VAL A 13 5.03 10.06 -3.14
N SER A 14 6.11 9.79 -2.40
CA SER A 14 7.47 9.82 -2.93
C SER A 14 7.40 9.18 -4.29
N ALA A 15 7.97 9.82 -5.32
CA ALA A 15 7.87 9.40 -6.71
C ALA A 15 8.12 7.89 -6.81
N ALA A 16 7.05 7.11 -6.92
CA ALA A 16 7.15 5.67 -7.08
C ALA A 16 7.73 5.43 -8.47
N SER A 17 8.67 4.51 -8.56
CA SER A 17 9.20 4.09 -9.85
C SER A 17 8.08 3.49 -10.69
N GLU A 18 8.17 3.61 -12.02
CA GLU A 18 7.14 3.08 -12.92
C GLU A 18 6.91 1.57 -12.71
N ALA A 19 7.96 0.83 -12.38
CA ALA A 19 7.90 -0.58 -12.01
C ALA A 19 7.02 -0.84 -10.78
N GLU A 20 7.22 -0.09 -9.68
CA GLU A 20 6.43 -0.22 -8.44
C GLU A 20 4.95 0.13 -8.69
N ILE A 21 4.70 1.10 -9.58
CA ILE A 21 3.36 1.51 -9.98
C ILE A 21 2.61 0.39 -10.70
N LEU A 22 3.26 -0.24 -11.67
CA LEU A 22 2.69 -1.33 -12.46
C LEU A 22 2.43 -2.56 -11.59
N GLU A 23 3.39 -2.88 -10.71
CA GLU A 23 3.28 -3.97 -9.76
C GLU A 23 2.14 -3.74 -8.77
N ALA A 24 2.05 -2.55 -8.16
CA ALA A 24 0.96 -2.18 -7.26
C ALA A 24 -0.41 -2.28 -7.96
N ALA A 25 -0.52 -1.87 -9.22
CA ALA A 25 -1.75 -1.98 -9.98
C ALA A 25 -2.14 -3.44 -10.27
N TYR A 26 -1.16 -4.32 -10.51
CA TYR A 26 -1.39 -5.75 -10.67
C TYR A 26 -1.91 -6.39 -9.37
N PHE A 27 -1.24 -6.12 -8.25
CA PHE A 27 -1.65 -6.64 -6.94
C PHE A 27 -3.02 -6.12 -6.52
N ALA A 28 -3.31 -4.83 -6.74
CA ALA A 28 -4.62 -4.25 -6.48
C ALA A 28 -5.75 -5.04 -7.16
N ARG A 29 -5.60 -5.35 -8.46
CA ARG A 29 -6.60 -6.13 -9.21
C ARG A 29 -6.73 -7.57 -8.74
N LYS A 30 -5.62 -8.19 -8.33
CA LYS A 30 -5.59 -9.61 -7.96
C LYS A 30 -6.07 -9.86 -6.53
N CYS A 31 -5.78 -8.94 -5.62
CA CYS A 31 -6.04 -9.09 -4.19
C CYS A 31 -7.27 -8.28 -3.71
N GLY A 32 -7.90 -7.53 -4.61
CA GLY A 32 -9.04 -6.67 -4.25
C GLY A 32 -8.64 -5.48 -3.38
N LEU A 33 -7.40 -5.02 -3.50
CA LEU A 33 -6.86 -3.88 -2.76
C LEU A 33 -6.93 -2.62 -3.60
N THR A 34 -6.82 -1.46 -2.97
CA THR A 34 -6.53 -0.23 -3.69
C THR A 34 -5.07 -0.20 -4.15
N ARG A 35 -4.78 0.55 -5.22
CA ARG A 35 -3.42 0.73 -5.72
C ARG A 35 -2.49 1.34 -4.67
N GLU A 36 -3.01 2.20 -3.79
CA GLU A 36 -2.25 2.86 -2.73
C GLU A 36 -1.87 1.86 -1.63
N GLU A 37 -2.80 1.01 -1.21
CA GLU A 37 -2.53 -0.07 -0.24
C GLU A 37 -1.47 -1.04 -0.79
N ALA A 38 -1.61 -1.46 -2.06
CA ALA A 38 -0.63 -2.33 -2.70
C ALA A 38 0.76 -1.67 -2.79
N LEU A 39 0.83 -0.38 -3.11
CA LEU A 39 2.09 0.35 -3.17
C LEU A 39 2.75 0.48 -1.80
N GLN A 40 1.96 0.69 -0.74
CA GLN A 40 2.47 0.71 0.63
C GLN A 40 3.07 -0.65 1.02
N MET A 41 2.38 -1.75 0.70
CA MET A 41 2.85 -3.11 0.99
C MET A 41 4.15 -3.46 0.24
N ILE A 42 4.27 -3.08 -1.03
CA ILE A 42 5.49 -3.29 -1.82
C ILE A 42 6.67 -2.57 -1.15
N ARG A 43 6.49 -1.31 -0.76
CA ARG A 43 7.51 -0.55 -0.05
C ARG A 43 7.86 -1.15 1.30
N GLU A 44 6.87 -1.57 2.08
CA GLU A 44 7.10 -2.24 3.36
C GLU A 44 7.88 -3.54 3.16
N ALA A 45 7.56 -4.34 2.15
CA ALA A 45 8.29 -5.56 1.81
C ALA A 45 9.74 -5.31 1.41
N HIS A 46 10.03 -4.23 0.66
CA HIS A 46 11.40 -3.84 0.32
C HIS A 46 12.20 -3.32 1.53
N ASN A 47 11.54 -2.72 2.52
CA ASN A 47 12.18 -2.17 3.72
C ASN A 47 12.31 -3.20 4.86
N LEU A 48 11.56 -4.30 4.80
CA LEU A 48 11.65 -5.38 5.78
C LEU A 48 12.81 -6.33 5.42
N PRO A 49 13.65 -6.75 6.37
CA PRO A 49 14.68 -7.76 6.14
C PRO A 49 14.02 -9.13 5.98
N ALA A 50 13.58 -9.48 4.75
CA ALA A 50 13.20 -10.80 4.24
C ALA A 50 12.46 -11.77 5.18
N ALA A 51 11.74 -11.27 6.18
CA ALA A 51 11.04 -12.08 7.15
C ALA A 51 9.60 -11.60 7.24
N LYS A 52 8.71 -12.52 6.84
CA LYS A 52 7.28 -12.57 7.17
C LYS A 52 6.36 -11.73 6.27
N ALA A 53 6.39 -12.02 4.97
CA ALA A 53 5.18 -11.90 4.14
C ALA A 53 4.21 -13.03 4.53
N THR A 54 3.50 -12.91 5.65
CA THR A 54 2.35 -13.78 5.94
C THR A 54 1.18 -13.30 5.10
N GLU A 55 1.18 -13.80 3.86
CA GLU A 55 0.04 -14.40 3.19
C GLU A 55 -1.32 -14.18 3.86
N GLY A 56 -2.19 -13.46 3.15
CA GLY A 56 -3.58 -13.86 2.94
C GLY A 56 -4.34 -14.27 4.19
N GLU A 57 -5.00 -13.30 4.80
CA GLU A 57 -6.10 -13.50 5.74
C GLU A 57 -7.08 -14.57 5.20
N LYS A 58 -6.95 -15.80 5.72
CA LYS A 58 -7.95 -16.86 5.58
C LYS A 58 -9.23 -16.39 6.26
N ARG A 59 -10.09 -15.70 5.54
CA ARG A 59 -11.49 -15.52 5.96
C ARG A 59 -12.23 -16.82 5.69
N LYS A 60 -12.66 -17.43 6.79
CA LYS A 60 -13.46 -18.65 6.84
C LYS A 60 -14.73 -18.49 6.00
N HIS A 61 -15.07 -19.54 5.27
CA HIS A 61 -16.46 -19.86 4.93
C HIS A 61 -16.64 -21.38 4.93
#